data_AF-A0A8B7WIP8-F1
#
_entry.id   AF-A0A8B7WIP8-F1
#
_cell.length_a   1.000
_cell.length_b   1.000
_cell.length_c   1.000
_cell.angle_alpha   90.00
_cell.angle_beta   90.00
_cell.angle_gamma   90.00
#
_symmetry.space_group_name_H-M   'P 1'
#
loop_
_entity.id
_entity.type
_entity.pdbx_description
1 polymer ?
#
loop_
_entity_poly.entity_id
_entity_poly.type
_entity_poly.pdbx_seq_one_letter_code
_entity_poly.pdbx_strand_id
1 'polypeptide(L)'
;MRKIGKSVTADRWEKYLIKICQEFNSTWAWEMEKKGYLEMSVECKLALLKYLCECQFDDNLKFKTIINEEDADTMRLQPIGRDKDGLMYWYQLDQDHNVRMYIEEQDDQDGSSWKCIVSSSCSLGNLNWMMTARYCYSSVTLLLIFQKSKRVG
;
A
#
# COMPACT_ATOMS: atom_id res chain seq x y z
N MET A 1 -16.69 23.94 2.42
CA MET A 1 -17.34 22.67 2.01
C MET A 1 -17.52 22.66 0.50
N ARG A 2 -16.80 21.82 -0.27
CA ARG A 2 -16.99 21.72 -1.73
C ARG A 2 -18.29 20.95 -2.02
N LYS A 3 -19.12 21.45 -2.94
CA LYS A 3 -20.39 20.83 -3.35
C LYS A 3 -20.17 19.37 -3.79
N ILE A 4 -20.66 18.42 -3.01
CA ILE A 4 -20.90 17.02 -3.42
C ILE A 4 -22.05 17.09 -4.43
N GLY A 5 -21.71 17.19 -5.71
CA GLY A 5 -22.71 17.39 -6.77
C GLY A 5 -22.15 17.46 -8.19
N LYS A 6 -20.85 17.24 -8.39
CA LYS A 6 -20.31 16.96 -9.72
C LYS A 6 -20.31 15.45 -9.89
N SER A 7 -21.39 14.88 -10.42
CA SER A 7 -21.32 13.50 -10.88
C SER A 7 -20.48 13.46 -12.16
N VAL A 8 -19.56 12.51 -12.24
CA VAL A 8 -18.87 12.18 -13.48
C VAL A 8 -19.61 10.98 -14.05
N THR A 9 -20.12 11.09 -15.27
CA THR A 9 -20.74 9.95 -15.96
C THR A 9 -19.64 8.97 -16.37
N ALA A 10 -19.97 7.68 -16.44
CA ALA A 10 -19.03 6.63 -16.85
C ALA A 10 -18.37 6.96 -18.19
N ASP A 11 -19.15 7.35 -19.20
CA ASP A 11 -18.63 7.72 -20.52
C ASP A 11 -17.63 8.89 -20.49
N ARG A 12 -17.90 9.88 -19.63
CA ARG A 12 -17.02 11.05 -19.52
C ARG A 12 -15.73 10.70 -18.80
N TRP A 13 -15.82 9.86 -17.76
CA TRP A 13 -14.68 9.36 -17.02
C TRP A 13 -13.79 8.50 -17.92
N GLU A 14 -14.38 7.59 -18.68
CA GLU A 14 -13.65 6.69 -19.57
C GLU A 14 -12.96 7.43 -20.72
N LYS A 15 -13.62 8.43 -21.33
CA LYS A 15 -12.97 9.33 -22.30
C LYS A 15 -11.77 10.08 -21.71
N TYR A 16 -11.82 10.41 -20.43
CA TYR A 16 -10.69 11.04 -19.75
C TYR A 16 -9.56 10.04 -19.52
N LEU A 17 -9.88 8.82 -19.08
CA LEU A 17 -8.87 7.77 -18.92
C LEU A 17 -8.17 7.40 -20.23
N ILE A 18 -8.89 7.36 -21.36
CA ILE A 18 -8.29 7.14 -22.68
C ILE A 18 -7.22 8.19 -22.97
N LYS A 19 -7.48 9.47 -22.70
CA LYS A 19 -6.48 10.54 -22.90
C LYS A 19 -5.24 10.33 -22.02
N ILE A 20 -5.44 9.97 -20.76
CA ILE A 20 -4.34 9.65 -19.84
C ILE A 20 -3.53 8.46 -20.35
N CYS A 21 -4.19 7.40 -20.80
CA CYS A 21 -3.52 6.26 -21.42
C CYS A 21 -2.74 6.66 -22.67
N GLN A 22 -3.24 7.59 -23.49
CA GLN A 22 -2.52 8.06 -24.70
C GLN A 22 -1.21 8.78 -24.34
N GLU A 23 -1.15 9.47 -23.20
CA GLU A 23 0.06 10.16 -22.72
C GLU A 23 1.07 9.18 -22.08
N PHE A 24 0.58 8.11 -21.45
CA PHE A 24 1.40 7.18 -20.67
C PHE A 24 1.78 5.88 -21.40
N ASN A 25 0.82 5.23 -22.05
CA ASN A 25 0.98 3.91 -22.66
C ASN A 25 -0.02 3.68 -23.81
N SER A 26 0.47 3.73 -25.05
CA SER A 26 -0.36 3.58 -26.26
C SER A 26 -1.04 2.21 -26.38
N THR A 27 -0.48 1.15 -25.80
CA THR A 27 -1.11 -0.18 -25.76
C THR A 27 -2.35 -0.18 -24.87
N TRP A 28 -2.28 0.45 -23.70
CA TRP A 28 -3.43 0.56 -22.79
C TRP A 28 -4.51 1.49 -23.34
N ALA A 29 -4.10 2.56 -24.04
CA ALA A 29 -5.03 3.44 -24.73
C ALA A 29 -5.86 2.66 -25.74
N TRP A 30 -5.21 1.85 -26.57
CA TRP A 30 -5.89 1.00 -27.54
C TRP A 30 -6.82 -0.02 -26.85
N GLU A 31 -6.35 -0.69 -25.80
CA GLU A 31 -7.16 -1.68 -25.10
C GLU A 31 -8.42 -1.05 -24.47
N MET A 32 -8.26 0.13 -23.85
CA MET A 32 -9.36 0.90 -23.29
C MET A 32 -10.34 1.39 -24.37
N GLU A 33 -9.84 1.84 -25.53
CA GLU A 33 -10.70 2.26 -26.66
C GLU A 33 -11.50 1.10 -27.27
N LYS A 34 -10.99 -0.14 -27.20
CA LYS A 34 -11.61 -1.31 -27.83
C LYS A 34 -12.52 -2.11 -26.91
N LYS A 35 -12.10 -2.33 -25.67
CA LYS A 35 -12.81 -3.17 -24.70
C LYS A 35 -13.57 -2.34 -23.66
N GLY A 36 -13.14 -1.10 -23.45
CA GLY A 36 -13.62 -0.28 -22.34
C GLY A 36 -13.04 -0.71 -20.99
N TYR A 37 -13.17 0.17 -19.99
CA TYR A 37 -12.54 0.01 -18.68
C TYR A 37 -12.93 -1.30 -17.99
N LEU A 38 -14.19 -1.74 -18.07
CA LEU A 38 -14.67 -2.93 -17.36
C LEU A 38 -13.99 -4.22 -17.85
N GLU A 39 -13.70 -4.32 -19.14
CA GLU A 39 -13.15 -5.52 -19.76
C GLU A 39 -11.61 -5.50 -19.89
N MET A 40 -10.96 -4.42 -19.46
CA MET A 40 -9.50 -4.36 -19.39
C MET A 40 -8.94 -5.33 -18.34
N SER A 41 -7.70 -5.77 -18.60
CA SER A 41 -6.92 -6.56 -17.66
C SER A 41 -6.77 -5.86 -16.30
N VAL A 42 -6.68 -6.65 -15.23
CA VAL A 42 -6.55 -6.14 -13.86
C VAL A 42 -5.22 -5.40 -13.70
N GLU A 43 -4.18 -5.89 -14.36
CA GLU A 43 -2.86 -5.30 -14.42
C GLU A 43 -2.92 -3.87 -14.97
N CYS A 44 -3.63 -3.66 -16.09
CA CYS A 44 -3.81 -2.32 -16.66
C CYS A 44 -4.62 -1.40 -15.74
N LYS A 45 -5.69 -1.92 -15.11
CA LYS A 45 -6.50 -1.15 -14.16
C LYS A 45 -5.68 -0.68 -12.96
N LEU A 46 -4.87 -1.58 -12.39
CA LEU A 46 -4.02 -1.29 -11.24
C LEU A 46 -2.94 -0.28 -11.61
N ALA A 47 -2.30 -0.44 -12.76
CA ALA A 47 -1.24 0.47 -13.19
C ALA A 47 -1.78 1.87 -13.53
N LEU A 48 -2.96 1.96 -14.14
CA LEU A 48 -3.64 3.23 -14.37
C LEU A 48 -4.06 3.90 -13.06
N LEU A 49 -4.59 3.14 -12.10
CA LEU A 49 -4.92 3.66 -10.77
C LEU A 49 -3.67 4.19 -10.06
N LYS A 50 -2.56 3.45 -10.10
CA LYS A 50 -1.28 3.88 -9.55
C LYS A 50 -0.85 5.22 -10.16
N TYR A 51 -0.84 5.32 -11.49
CA TYR A 51 -0.46 6.54 -12.20
C TYR A 51 -1.34 7.74 -11.80
N LEU A 52 -2.66 7.58 -11.77
CA LEU A 52 -3.58 8.65 -11.37
C LEU A 52 -3.35 9.11 -9.92
N CYS A 53 -3.00 8.19 -9.02
CA CYS A 53 -2.62 8.51 -7.65
C CYS A 53 -1.30 9.28 -7.60
N GLU A 54 -0.29 8.87 -8.37
CA GLU A 54 1.00 9.58 -8.48
C GLU A 54 0.81 11.01 -9.00
N CYS A 55 -0.04 11.23 -10.00
CA CYS A 55 -0.39 12.57 -10.48
C CYS A 55 -0.98 13.48 -9.38
N GLN A 56 -1.61 12.94 -8.33
CA GLN A 56 -2.05 13.78 -7.20
C GLN A 56 -0.87 14.39 -6.46
N PHE A 57 0.25 13.69 -6.35
CA PHE A 57 1.48 14.20 -5.74
C PHE A 57 2.23 15.18 -6.64
N ASP A 58 1.94 15.21 -7.95
CA ASP A 58 2.62 16.11 -8.89
C ASP A 58 1.79 17.35 -9.24
N ASP A 59 0.52 17.17 -9.61
CA ASP A 59 -0.30 18.20 -10.23
C ASP A 59 -1.30 18.85 -9.25
N ASN A 60 -1.69 18.16 -8.18
CA ASN A 60 -2.69 18.67 -7.24
C ASN A 60 -2.04 19.49 -6.13
N LEU A 61 -1.78 20.78 -6.41
CA LEU A 61 -1.16 21.72 -5.48
C LEU A 61 -1.77 21.72 -4.08
N LYS A 62 -3.10 21.63 -3.96
CA LYS A 62 -3.78 21.60 -2.65
C LYS A 62 -3.45 20.36 -1.86
N PHE A 63 -3.38 19.21 -2.53
CA PHE A 63 -2.98 17.96 -1.91
C PHE A 63 -1.50 18.00 -1.50
N LYS A 64 -0.62 18.48 -2.39
CA LYS A 64 0.81 18.65 -2.11
C LYS A 64 1.09 19.52 -0.89
N THR A 65 0.41 20.66 -0.76
CA THR A 65 0.61 21.54 0.41
C THR A 65 0.30 20.81 1.71
N ILE A 66 -0.80 20.06 1.76
CA ILE A 66 -1.20 19.31 2.97
C ILE A 66 -0.19 18.19 3.26
N ILE A 67 0.19 17.41 2.25
CA ILE A 67 1.13 16.29 2.44
C ILE A 67 2.53 16.78 2.83
N ASN A 68 2.99 17.91 2.30
CA ASN A 68 4.31 18.46 2.63
C ASN A 68 4.41 19.01 4.07
N GLU A 69 3.27 19.24 4.73
CA GLU A 69 3.23 19.63 6.15
C GLU A 69 3.37 18.41 7.09
N GLU A 70 3.14 17.20 6.59
CA GLU A 70 3.22 15.96 7.37
C GLU A 70 4.65 15.40 7.38
N ASP A 71 5.02 14.76 8.49
CA ASP A 71 6.32 14.10 8.62
C ASP A 71 6.35 12.77 7.85
N ALA A 72 7.35 12.59 7.00
CA ALA A 72 7.45 11.43 6.11
C ALA A 72 7.47 10.10 6.87
N ASP A 73 8.09 10.09 8.05
CA ASP A 73 8.17 8.88 8.87
C ASP A 73 6.83 8.50 9.50
N THR A 74 5.94 9.48 9.71
CA THR A 74 4.58 9.24 10.23
C THR A 74 3.61 8.75 9.17
N MET A 75 3.89 9.05 7.89
CA MET A 75 3.06 8.62 6.76
C MET A 75 3.42 7.22 6.25
N ARG A 76 4.64 6.76 6.52
CA ARG A 76 5.11 5.43 6.12
C ARG A 76 4.82 4.42 7.21
N LEU A 77 4.51 3.19 6.79
CA LEU A 77 4.68 2.06 7.70
C LEU A 77 6.14 2.07 8.15
N GLN A 78 6.36 1.80 9.43
CA GLN A 78 7.69 1.61 9.97
C GLN A 78 7.92 0.10 10.16
N PRO A 79 9.14 -0.38 9.90
CA PRO A 79 9.48 -1.77 10.16
C PRO A 79 9.38 -2.02 11.66
N ILE A 80 8.94 -3.22 12.04
CA ILE A 80 8.85 -3.61 13.45
C ILE A 80 10.22 -3.90 14.07
N GLY A 81 11.23 -4.12 13.24
CA GLY A 81 12.60 -4.35 13.68
C GLY A 81 13.48 -4.95 12.60
N ARG A 82 14.75 -5.15 12.97
CA ARG A 82 15.80 -5.77 12.17
C ARG A 82 16.39 -6.94 12.94
N ASP A 83 16.70 -8.05 12.28
CA ASP A 83 17.43 -9.15 12.92
C ASP A 83 18.96 -8.95 12.90
N LYS A 84 19.70 -9.94 13.42
CA LYS A 84 21.17 -9.93 13.46
C LYS A 84 21.83 -9.96 12.07
N ASP A 85 21.12 -10.47 11.07
CA ASP A 85 21.60 -10.65 9.70
C ASP A 85 21.19 -9.45 8.81
N GLY A 86 20.51 -8.47 9.39
CA GLY A 86 20.13 -7.22 8.72
C GLY A 86 18.75 -7.23 8.08
N LEU A 87 17.99 -8.33 8.17
CA LEU A 87 16.66 -8.44 7.57
C LEU A 87 15.65 -7.57 8.31
N MET A 88 14.92 -6.76 7.54
CA MET A 88 13.86 -5.90 8.04
C MET A 88 12.54 -6.65 8.07
N TYR A 89 11.80 -6.50 9.16
CA TYR A 89 10.50 -7.12 9.34
C TYR A 89 9.39 -6.09 9.34
N TRP A 90 8.29 -6.45 8.69
CA TRP A 90 7.13 -5.61 8.52
C TRP A 90 5.87 -6.32 8.99
N TYR A 91 4.95 -5.58 9.59
CA TYR A 91 3.74 -6.13 10.21
C TYR A 91 2.49 -5.40 9.73
N GLN A 92 1.45 -6.16 9.43
CA GLN A 92 0.12 -5.64 9.12
C GLN A 92 -0.93 -6.40 9.91
N LEU A 93 -1.91 -5.64 10.41
CA LEU A 93 -3.13 -6.15 11.05
C LEU A 93 -4.31 -5.50 10.35
N ASP A 94 -5.19 -6.31 9.77
CA ASP A 94 -6.42 -5.80 9.18
C ASP A 94 -7.57 -5.68 10.20
N GLN A 95 -8.71 -5.16 9.76
CA GLN A 95 -9.88 -4.92 10.61
C GLN A 95 -10.53 -6.22 11.11
N ASP A 96 -10.30 -7.34 10.42
CA ASP A 96 -10.81 -8.67 10.77
C ASP A 96 -9.80 -9.45 11.65
N HIS A 97 -8.79 -8.76 12.17
CA HIS A 97 -7.71 -9.32 12.98
C HIS A 97 -6.82 -10.33 12.24
N ASN A 98 -6.75 -10.26 10.91
CA ASN A 98 -5.76 -11.02 10.17
C ASN A 98 -4.38 -10.38 10.28
N VAL A 99 -3.41 -11.18 10.67
CA VAL A 99 -2.00 -10.83 10.78
C VAL A 99 -1.28 -11.22 9.51
N ARG A 100 -0.44 -10.31 9.00
CA ARG A 100 0.56 -10.60 7.98
C ARG A 100 1.92 -10.07 8.40
N MET A 101 2.96 -10.86 8.12
CA MET A 101 4.34 -10.42 8.31
C MET A 101 5.13 -10.59 7.03
N TYR A 102 6.00 -9.62 6.77
CA TYR A 102 6.82 -9.57 5.56
C TYR A 102 8.27 -9.32 5.91
N ILE A 103 9.16 -9.75 5.01
CA ILE A 103 10.59 -9.39 5.00
C ILE A 103 10.94 -8.78 3.66
N GLU A 104 11.89 -7.84 3.65
CA GLU A 104 12.49 -7.34 2.40
C GLU A 104 13.36 -8.42 1.76
N GLU A 105 13.32 -8.53 0.44
CA GLU A 105 14.23 -9.40 -0.31
C GLU A 105 15.59 -8.70 -0.45
N GLN A 106 16.67 -9.35 -0.01
CA GLN A 106 18.01 -8.71 0.06
C GLN A 106 18.64 -8.48 -1.31
N ASP A 107 18.18 -9.22 -2.31
CA ASP A 107 18.56 -9.17 -3.72
C ASP A 107 17.78 -8.12 -4.51
N ASP A 108 16.80 -7.48 -3.88
CA ASP A 108 16.03 -6.41 -4.49
C ASP A 108 16.73 -5.04 -4.35
N GLN A 109 17.23 -4.51 -5.47
CA GLN A 109 18.01 -3.26 -5.49
C GLN A 109 17.16 -2.02 -5.18
N ASP A 110 15.86 -2.07 -5.41
CA ASP A 110 14.96 -0.93 -5.20
C ASP A 110 14.10 -1.05 -3.92
N GLY A 111 14.17 -2.18 -3.22
CA GLY A 111 13.46 -2.45 -1.96
C GLY A 111 11.93 -2.45 -2.12
N SER A 112 11.45 -2.68 -3.34
CA SER A 112 10.03 -2.69 -3.69
C SER A 112 9.37 -4.05 -3.52
N SER A 113 10.14 -5.13 -3.35
CA SER A 113 9.67 -6.50 -3.19
C SER A 113 9.75 -6.99 -1.75
N TRP A 114 8.61 -7.49 -1.27
CA TRP A 114 8.44 -7.95 0.11
C TRP A 114 7.90 -9.37 0.10
N LYS A 115 8.56 -10.26 0.83
CA LYS A 115 8.16 -11.66 0.94
C LYS A 115 7.26 -11.87 2.14
N CYS A 116 6.03 -12.30 1.91
CA CYS A 116 5.11 -12.68 2.98
C CYS A 116 5.57 -13.99 3.64
N ILE A 117 5.91 -13.93 4.93
CA ILE A 117 6.37 -15.07 5.72
C ILE A 117 5.29 -15.63 6.65
N VAL A 118 4.25 -14.84 6.95
CA VAL A 118 3.17 -15.21 7.87
C VAL A 118 1.85 -14.65 7.35
N SER A 119 0.79 -15.47 7.41
CA SER A 119 -0.60 -15.02 7.22
C SER A 119 -1.55 -15.76 8.16
N SER A 120 -2.63 -15.11 8.61
CA SER A 120 -3.62 -15.73 9.53
C SER A 120 -4.28 -17.02 9.03
N SER A 121 -4.32 -17.26 7.72
CA SER A 121 -4.82 -18.52 7.14
C SER A 121 -3.77 -19.63 7.09
N CYS A 122 -2.53 -19.37 7.51
CA CYS A 122 -1.47 -20.37 7.60
C CYS A 122 -1.77 -21.26 8.82
N SER A 123 -2.54 -22.31 8.57
CA SER A 123 -3.00 -23.30 9.53
C SER A 123 -1.90 -23.77 10.48
N LEU A 124 -2.23 -23.72 11.78
CA LEU A 124 -1.74 -24.41 13.00
C LEU A 124 -0.42 -25.22 13.08
N GLY A 125 0.33 -25.51 12.02
CA GLY A 125 1.65 -26.17 12.07
C GLY A 125 2.83 -25.22 12.32
N ASN A 126 2.55 -23.92 12.30
CA ASN A 126 3.56 -22.86 12.24
C ASN A 126 3.73 -22.12 13.59
N LEU A 127 3.04 -22.57 14.65
CA LEU A 127 3.18 -22.06 16.02
C LEU A 127 4.62 -22.17 16.58
N ASN A 128 5.48 -22.99 15.99
CA ASN A 128 6.88 -23.10 16.40
C ASN A 128 7.72 -21.85 16.02
N TRP A 129 7.46 -21.22 14.86
CA TRP A 129 8.12 -19.93 14.53
C TRP A 129 7.57 -18.78 15.37
N MET A 130 6.31 -18.86 15.83
CA MET A 130 5.76 -17.90 16.80
C MET A 130 6.51 -17.93 18.13
N MET A 131 7.08 -19.07 18.54
CA MET A 131 7.95 -19.15 19.72
C MET A 131 9.37 -18.64 19.47
N THR A 132 9.92 -18.81 18.26
CA THR A 132 11.19 -18.15 17.88
C THR A 132 11.01 -16.63 17.80
N ALA A 133 9.88 -16.17 17.27
CA ALA A 133 9.49 -14.76 17.33
C ALA A 133 9.25 -14.30 18.77
N ARG A 134 8.87 -15.17 19.72
CA ARG A 134 8.73 -14.78 21.14
C ARG A 134 10.03 -14.29 21.78
N TYR A 135 11.19 -14.78 21.31
CA TYR A 135 12.48 -14.22 21.72
C TYR A 135 12.71 -12.80 21.18
N CYS A 136 12.01 -12.40 20.12
CA CYS A 136 11.92 -11.01 19.67
C CYS A 136 10.77 -10.24 20.38
N TYR A 137 9.71 -10.91 20.84
CA TYR A 137 8.57 -10.30 21.58
C TYR A 137 8.94 -9.69 22.93
N SER A 138 10.05 -10.09 23.55
CA SER A 138 10.46 -9.45 24.82
C SER A 138 10.80 -7.96 24.64
N SER A 139 11.04 -7.49 23.40
CA SER A 139 11.22 -6.07 23.09
C SER A 139 9.95 -5.41 22.52
N VAL A 140 9.11 -6.17 21.79
CA VAL A 140 7.94 -5.61 21.06
C VAL A 140 6.68 -5.47 21.95
N THR A 141 6.59 -6.19 23.07
CA THR A 141 5.43 -6.10 23.98
C THR A 141 5.29 -4.71 24.63
N LEU A 142 6.37 -3.93 24.72
CA LEU A 142 6.28 -2.54 25.17
C LEU A 142 5.61 -1.61 24.15
N LEU A 143 5.70 -1.90 22.83
CA LEU A 143 5.22 -0.98 21.80
C LEU A 143 3.70 -1.04 21.60
N LEU A 144 3.08 -2.22 21.78
CA LEU A 144 1.61 -2.36 21.72
C LEU A 144 0.90 -1.72 22.93
N ILE A 145 1.57 -1.63 24.09
CA ILE A 145 1.07 -0.88 25.25
C ILE A 145 1.21 0.63 25.00
N PHE A 146 2.28 1.09 24.34
CA PHE A 146 2.49 2.51 24.04
C PHE A 146 1.59 3.07 22.92
N GLN A 147 1.28 2.31 21.86
CA GLN A 147 0.37 2.80 20.80
C GLN A 147 -1.09 2.91 21.26
N LYS A 148 -1.51 2.16 22.28
CA LYS A 148 -2.86 2.30 22.86
C LYS A 148 -2.96 3.47 23.86
N SER A 149 -1.84 3.88 24.45
CA SER A 149 -1.82 5.01 25.41
C SER A 149 -1.80 6.40 24.75
N LYS A 150 -1.39 6.54 23.48
CA LYS A 150 -1.40 7.84 22.78
C LYS A 150 -2.75 8.22 22.13
N ARG A 151 -3.77 7.36 22.24
CA ARG A 151 -5.13 7.63 21.72
C ARG A 151 -6.16 8.01 22.79
N VAL A 152 -5.75 8.05 24.06
CA VAL A 152 -6.58 8.55 25.17
C VAL A 152 -5.68 9.40 26.07
N GLY A 153 -5.48 10.65 25.68
CA GLY A 153 -4.71 11.66 26.39
C GLY A 153 -4.84 12.98 25.67
#